data_AF-A0A848ZKN6-F1
#
_entry.id   AF-A0A848ZKN6-F1
#
_cell.length_a   1.000
_cell.length_b   1.000
_cell.length_c   1.000
_cell.angle_alpha   90.00
_cell.angle_beta   90.00
_cell.angle_gamma   90.00
#
_symmetry.space_group_name_H-M   'P 1'
#
loop_
_entity.id
_entity.type
_entity.pdbx_description
1 polymer ?
#
loop_
_entity_poly.entity_id
_entity_poly.type
_entity_poly.pdbx_seq_one_letter_code
_entity_poly.pdbx_strand_id
1 'polypeptide(L)'
;MGTRRIKFDLLIHDLKTPLAVIEAGITSLIERSEKYGPLTEKQKKVLKRALRNTKVTQTLVNDAMEIGRSSEGIIHTHRFSLSDLIEQSLVELFDLTDYRASESVKECVNLTALKETLSERNIFLHVDENLWCQQVHLDEGKIRQVLRNLLTNALKYRKKLIEIKIESNDKSLSLSVKDDGDGIPAEYHQKIFECYFQMDAERNHCVRGHGLG
;
A
#
# COMPACT_ATOMS: atom_id res chain seq x y z
N MET A 1 9.16 -24.43 -19.90
CA MET A 1 8.33 -23.36 -19.31
C MET A 1 9.11 -22.08 -18.92
N GLY A 2 10.45 -22.08 -18.86
CA GLY A 2 11.24 -20.90 -18.45
C GLY A 2 11.24 -19.70 -19.43
N THR A 3 11.11 -19.91 -20.74
CA THR A 3 11.25 -18.84 -21.75
C THR A 3 10.05 -17.87 -21.82
N ARG A 4 8.85 -18.29 -21.38
CA ARG A 4 7.69 -17.38 -21.28
C ARG A 4 7.75 -16.47 -20.06
N ARG A 5 8.38 -16.94 -18.97
CA ARG A 5 8.54 -16.20 -17.70
C ARG A 5 9.56 -15.07 -17.81
N ILE A 6 10.73 -15.36 -18.38
CA ILE A 6 11.78 -14.36 -18.63
C ILE A 6 11.26 -13.21 -19.52
N LYS A 7 10.41 -13.52 -20.51
CA LYS A 7 9.76 -12.50 -21.34
C LYS A 7 8.75 -11.66 -20.57
N PHE A 8 8.05 -12.24 -19.61
CA PHE A 8 7.06 -11.52 -18.79
C PHE A 8 7.74 -10.55 -17.82
N ASP A 9 8.80 -10.98 -17.11
CA ASP A 9 9.55 -10.11 -16.20
C ASP A 9 10.25 -8.97 -16.95
N LEU A 10 10.80 -9.25 -18.14
CA LEU A 10 11.41 -8.24 -18.99
C LEU A 10 10.38 -7.21 -19.50
N LEU A 11 9.20 -7.67 -19.93
CA LEU A 11 8.10 -6.79 -20.35
C LEU A 11 7.61 -5.89 -19.20
N ILE A 12 7.49 -6.43 -17.98
CA ILE A 12 7.05 -5.63 -16.83
C ILE A 12 8.14 -4.64 -16.40
N HIS A 13 9.42 -5.06 -16.42
CA HIS A 13 10.53 -4.16 -16.17
C HIS A 13 10.55 -3.00 -17.19
N ASP A 14 10.32 -3.29 -18.47
CA ASP A 14 10.27 -2.28 -19.53
C ASP A 14 9.08 -1.30 -19.38
N LEU A 15 8.05 -1.66 -18.61
CA LEU A 15 6.95 -0.75 -18.25
C LEU A 15 7.30 0.20 -17.10
N LYS A 16 8.26 -0.14 -16.22
CA LYS A 16 8.67 0.75 -15.12
C LYS A 16 9.27 2.05 -15.62
N THR A 17 10.18 1.95 -16.59
CA THR A 17 10.88 3.10 -17.15
C THR A 17 9.95 4.17 -17.72
N PRO A 18 9.01 3.87 -18.64
CA PRO A 18 8.09 4.87 -19.18
C PRO A 18 7.16 5.43 -18.10
N LEU A 19 6.72 4.62 -17.12
CA LEU A 19 5.92 5.12 -16.00
C LEU A 19 6.68 6.11 -15.12
N ALA A 20 7.96 5.83 -14.81
CA ALA A 20 8.83 6.74 -14.06
C ALA A 20 9.06 8.05 -14.83
N VAL A 21 9.22 8.00 -16.14
CA VAL A 21 9.33 9.21 -16.99
C VAL A 21 8.03 10.03 -16.96
N ILE A 22 6.87 9.38 -17.05
CA ILE A 22 5.56 10.05 -16.95
C ILE A 22 5.41 10.71 -15.57
N GLU A 23 5.73 9.98 -14.50
CA GLU A 23 5.68 10.49 -13.13
C GLU A 23 6.58 11.73 -12.97
N ALA A 24 7.86 11.62 -13.33
CA ALA A 24 8.82 12.73 -13.24
C ALA A 24 8.38 13.94 -14.07
N GLY A 25 7.81 13.71 -15.27
CA GLY A 25 7.29 14.77 -16.12
C GLY A 25 6.09 15.50 -15.49
N ILE A 26 5.11 14.76 -14.97
CA ILE A 26 3.94 15.34 -14.32
C ILE A 26 4.33 16.09 -13.04
N THR A 27 5.19 15.50 -12.21
CA THR A 27 5.71 16.13 -10.99
C THR A 27 6.46 17.42 -11.33
N SER A 28 7.32 17.40 -12.35
CA SER A 28 8.03 18.59 -12.81
C SER A 28 7.09 19.70 -13.27
N LEU A 29 6.00 19.37 -13.98
CA LEU A 29 4.99 20.36 -14.39
C LEU A 29 4.26 20.97 -13.19
N ILE A 30 3.98 20.19 -12.15
CA ILE A 30 3.27 20.65 -10.95
C ILE A 30 4.18 21.53 -10.07
N GLU A 31 5.43 21.11 -9.88
CA GLU A 31 6.33 21.70 -8.88
C GLU A 31 7.21 22.82 -9.44
N ARG A 32 7.61 22.74 -10.71
CA ARG A 32 8.59 23.67 -11.31
C ARG A 32 7.93 24.75 -12.15
N SER A 33 7.04 25.52 -11.52
CA SER A 33 6.30 26.61 -12.17
C SER A 33 7.20 27.69 -12.80
N GLU A 34 8.41 27.86 -12.27
CA GLU A 34 9.46 28.75 -12.78
C GLU A 34 10.03 28.32 -14.13
N LYS A 35 10.03 27.01 -14.42
CA LYS A 35 10.55 26.45 -15.67
C LYS A 35 9.48 26.28 -16.74
N TYR A 36 8.25 25.93 -16.34
CA TYR A 36 7.17 25.55 -17.25
C TYR A 36 5.99 26.53 -17.27
N GLY A 37 6.01 27.56 -16.42
CA GLY A 37 4.95 28.54 -16.25
C GLY A 37 3.89 28.13 -15.21
N PRO A 38 3.03 29.08 -14.78
CA PRO A 38 2.01 28.82 -13.79
C PRO A 38 0.87 27.96 -14.36
N LEU A 39 0.41 26.99 -13.58
CA LEU A 39 -0.77 26.16 -13.89
C LEU A 39 -2.03 26.73 -13.25
N THR A 40 -3.14 26.70 -14.00
CA THR A 40 -4.48 26.93 -13.44
C THR A 40 -4.86 25.82 -12.46
N GLU A 41 -5.76 26.11 -11.52
CA GLU A 41 -6.25 25.11 -10.56
C GLU A 41 -6.92 23.90 -11.23
N LYS A 42 -7.61 24.12 -12.36
CA LYS A 42 -8.18 23.02 -13.16
C LYS A 42 -7.09 22.12 -13.75
N GLN A 43 -6.00 22.69 -14.28
CA GLN A 43 -4.86 21.92 -14.80
C GLN A 43 -4.14 21.15 -13.69
N LYS A 44 -3.86 21.80 -12.55
CA LYS A 44 -3.26 21.12 -11.37
C LYS A 44 -4.10 19.92 -10.93
N LYS A 45 -5.43 20.07 -10.88
CA LYS A 45 -6.34 18.97 -10.50
C LYS A 45 -6.26 17.79 -11.47
N VAL A 46 -6.19 18.05 -12.78
CA VAL A 46 -6.04 16.99 -13.80
C VAL A 46 -4.67 16.31 -13.68
N LEU A 47 -3.58 17.08 -13.56
CA LEU A 47 -2.23 16.54 -13.40
C LEU A 47 -2.07 15.70 -12.14
N LYS A 48 -2.61 16.17 -10.99
CA LYS A 48 -2.62 15.38 -9.75
C LYS A 48 -3.38 14.06 -9.90
N ARG A 49 -4.49 14.05 -10.65
CA ARG A 49 -5.24 12.80 -10.96
C ARG A 49 -4.42 11.88 -11.87
N ALA A 50 -3.74 12.41 -12.87
CA ALA A 50 -2.87 11.62 -13.75
C ALA A 50 -1.71 11.01 -12.96
N LEU A 51 -1.02 11.82 -12.16
CA LEU A 51 0.07 11.38 -11.27
C LEU A 51 -0.36 10.23 -10.36
N ARG A 52 -1.53 10.37 -9.71
CA ARG A 52 -2.09 9.32 -8.86
C ARG A 52 -2.31 8.01 -9.63
N ASN A 53 -2.84 8.06 -10.85
CA ASN A 53 -3.06 6.86 -11.66
C ASN A 53 -1.74 6.25 -12.16
N THR A 54 -0.72 7.05 -12.47
CA THR A 54 0.63 6.56 -12.80
C THR A 54 1.21 5.77 -11.64
N LYS A 55 1.11 6.30 -10.40
CA LYS A 55 1.56 5.60 -9.18
C LYS A 55 0.80 4.30 -8.93
N VAL A 56 -0.53 4.31 -9.15
CA VAL A 56 -1.33 3.08 -9.09
C VAL A 56 -0.82 2.07 -10.12
N THR A 57 -0.58 2.48 -11.36
CA THR A 57 -0.08 1.58 -12.42
C THR A 57 1.29 1.01 -12.10
N GLN A 58 2.21 1.82 -11.57
CA GLN A 58 3.51 1.35 -11.09
C GLN A 58 3.36 0.30 -9.98
N THR A 59 2.39 0.49 -9.07
CA THR A 59 2.07 -0.49 -8.03
C THR A 59 1.62 -1.82 -8.65
N LEU A 60 0.74 -1.80 -9.65
CA LEU A 60 0.29 -3.01 -10.34
C LEU A 60 1.41 -3.73 -11.08
N VAL A 61 2.28 -2.97 -11.75
CA VAL A 61 3.49 -3.48 -12.41
C VAL A 61 4.40 -4.14 -11.37
N ASN A 62 4.58 -3.52 -10.21
CA ASN A 62 5.37 -4.11 -9.11
C ASN A 62 4.72 -5.40 -8.57
N ASP A 63 3.42 -5.39 -8.30
CA ASP A 63 2.70 -6.55 -7.79
C ASP A 63 2.77 -7.73 -8.78
N ALA A 64 2.64 -7.46 -10.09
CA ALA A 64 2.78 -8.48 -11.13
C ALA A 64 4.19 -9.11 -11.18
N MET A 65 5.25 -8.34 -10.93
CA MET A 65 6.61 -8.90 -10.80
C MET A 65 6.79 -9.67 -9.51
N GLU A 66 6.24 -9.21 -8.39
CA GLU A 66 6.32 -9.94 -7.12
C GLU A 66 5.63 -11.30 -7.21
N ILE A 67 4.54 -11.45 -7.98
CA ILE A 67 3.95 -12.77 -8.26
C ILE A 67 4.97 -13.70 -8.96
N GLY A 68 5.72 -13.17 -9.92
CA GLY A 68 6.80 -13.91 -10.59
C GLY A 68 7.90 -14.34 -9.61
N ARG A 69 8.39 -13.41 -8.80
CA ARG A 69 9.53 -13.61 -7.88
C ARG A 69 9.18 -14.41 -6.62
N SER A 70 7.98 -14.24 -6.08
CA SER A 70 7.51 -14.97 -4.88
C SER A 70 7.45 -16.48 -5.13
N SER A 71 7.20 -16.89 -6.38
CA SER A 71 7.24 -18.31 -6.78
C SER A 71 8.65 -18.95 -6.76
N GLU A 72 9.70 -18.16 -6.56
CA GLU A 72 11.09 -18.63 -6.45
C GLU A 72 11.55 -18.78 -4.99
N GLY A 73 10.73 -18.40 -4.01
CA GLY A 73 11.01 -18.58 -2.59
C GLY A 73 12.14 -17.70 -2.04
N ILE A 74 12.53 -16.64 -2.75
CA ILE A 74 13.60 -15.73 -2.33
C ILE A 74 13.07 -14.77 -1.25
N ILE A 75 13.70 -14.77 -0.08
CA ILE A 75 13.43 -13.87 1.05
C ILE A 75 14.72 -13.13 1.39
N HIS A 76 14.64 -11.80 1.44
CA HIS A 76 15.77 -10.94 1.80
C HIS A 76 15.52 -10.30 3.15
N THR A 77 16.07 -10.89 4.22
CA THR A 77 15.86 -10.38 5.57
C THR A 77 16.96 -9.41 6.01
N HIS A 78 16.55 -8.33 6.66
CA HIS A 78 17.46 -7.40 7.34
C HIS A 78 16.82 -6.91 8.64
N ARG A 79 17.59 -6.21 9.48
CA ARG A 79 17.06 -5.58 10.69
C ARG A 79 16.49 -4.20 10.38
N PHE A 80 15.28 -3.93 10.85
CA PHE A 80 14.62 -2.63 10.70
C PHE A 80 13.71 -2.33 11.90
N SER A 81 13.35 -1.06 12.08
CA SER A 81 12.44 -0.63 13.13
C SER A 81 11.00 -0.97 12.79
N LEU A 82 10.26 -1.57 13.73
CA LEU A 82 8.84 -1.82 13.54
C LEU A 82 8.06 -0.51 13.32
N SER A 83 8.38 0.54 14.06
CA SER A 83 7.79 1.88 13.89
C SER A 83 7.88 2.35 12.45
N ASP A 84 9.07 2.30 11.87
CA ASP A 84 9.35 2.83 10.54
C ASP A 84 8.58 2.04 9.48
N LEU A 85 8.51 0.71 9.61
CA LEU A 85 7.71 -0.13 8.72
C LEU A 85 6.24 0.31 8.72
N ILE A 86 5.64 0.49 9.90
CA ILE A 86 4.22 0.83 10.04
C ILE A 86 3.95 2.25 9.55
N GLU A 87 4.77 3.22 9.96
CA GLU A 87 4.65 4.63 9.55
C GLU A 87 4.76 4.76 8.02
N GLN A 88 5.78 4.15 7.41
CA GLN A 88 5.95 4.21 5.95
C GLN A 88 4.80 3.51 5.22
N SER A 89 4.30 2.39 5.74
CA SER A 89 3.13 1.71 5.15
C SER A 89 1.88 2.58 5.17
N LEU A 90 1.66 3.33 6.26
CA LEU A 90 0.53 4.26 6.40
C LEU A 90 0.68 5.47 5.48
N VAL A 91 1.89 6.03 5.37
CA VAL A 91 2.21 7.12 4.44
C VAL A 91 1.94 6.70 3.00
N GLU A 92 2.47 5.54 2.57
CA GLU A 92 2.25 5.00 1.23
C GLU A 92 0.76 4.81 0.93
N LEU A 93 0.01 4.28 1.90
CA LEU A 93 -1.44 4.10 1.78
C LEU A 93 -2.15 5.43 1.57
N PHE A 94 -1.85 6.42 2.41
CA PHE A 94 -2.52 7.72 2.36
C PHE A 94 -2.09 8.59 1.19
N ASP A 95 -0.85 8.47 0.70
CA ASP A 95 -0.43 9.15 -0.53
C ASP A 95 -1.33 8.80 -1.73
N LEU A 96 -1.93 7.60 -1.73
CA LEU A 96 -2.85 7.14 -2.76
C LEU A 96 -4.31 7.54 -2.49
N THR A 97 -4.72 7.59 -1.22
CA THR A 97 -6.15 7.77 -0.86
C THR A 97 -6.50 9.17 -0.32
N ASP A 98 -5.62 9.77 0.47
CA ASP A 98 -5.80 11.06 1.14
C ASP A 98 -4.44 11.74 1.43
N TYR A 99 -4.04 12.65 0.55
CA TYR A 99 -2.77 13.37 0.69
C TYR A 99 -2.65 14.14 2.01
N ARG A 100 -3.75 14.67 2.57
CA ARG A 100 -3.69 15.40 3.85
C ARG A 100 -3.36 14.46 4.99
N ALA A 101 -3.95 13.26 4.97
CA ALA A 101 -3.63 12.22 5.94
C ALA A 101 -2.16 11.81 5.90
N SER A 102 -1.59 11.70 4.69
CA SER A 102 -0.18 11.39 4.51
C SER A 102 0.73 12.41 5.17
N GLU A 103 0.48 13.71 4.96
CA GLU A 103 1.27 14.77 5.58
C GLU A 103 1.13 14.76 7.12
N SER A 104 -0.09 14.58 7.65
CA SER A 104 -0.29 14.49 9.10
C SER A 104 0.46 13.31 9.73
N VAL A 105 0.51 12.16 9.06
CA VAL A 105 1.29 11.00 9.53
C VAL A 105 2.80 11.31 9.52
N LYS A 106 3.32 11.98 8.48
CA LYS A 106 4.75 12.36 8.41
C LYS A 106 5.16 13.36 9.49
N GLU A 107 4.23 14.20 9.94
CA GLU A 107 4.47 15.18 11.02
C GLU A 107 4.41 14.55 12.43
N CYS A 108 3.95 13.30 12.56
CA CYS A 108 3.91 12.61 13.83
C CYS A 108 5.33 12.33 14.36
N VAL A 109 5.61 12.79 15.58
CA VAL A 109 6.92 12.62 16.23
C VAL A 109 6.95 11.43 17.21
N ASN A 110 5.79 10.85 17.52
CA ASN A 110 5.66 9.73 18.45
C ASN A 110 4.40 8.89 18.18
N LEU A 111 4.34 7.72 18.81
CA LEU A 111 3.23 6.77 18.70
C LEU A 111 1.88 7.36 19.12
N THR A 112 1.85 8.24 20.13
CA THR A 112 0.61 8.86 20.62
C THR A 112 0.01 9.79 19.56
N ALA A 113 0.82 10.68 19.00
CA ALA A 113 0.40 11.58 17.92
C ALA A 113 -0.07 10.80 16.68
N LEU A 114 0.60 9.70 16.37
CA LEU A 114 0.18 8.81 15.29
C LEU A 114 -1.19 8.17 15.58
N LYS A 115 -1.40 7.62 16.77
CA LYS A 115 -2.68 7.04 17.20
C LYS A 115 -3.82 8.05 17.12
N GLU A 116 -3.59 9.29 17.56
CA GLU A 116 -4.57 10.39 17.47
C GLU A 116 -4.90 10.71 16.01
N THR A 117 -3.89 10.92 15.16
CA THR A 117 -4.05 11.23 13.73
C THR A 117 -4.84 10.15 12.99
N LEU A 118 -4.61 8.88 13.33
CA LEU A 118 -5.34 7.74 12.77
C LEU A 118 -6.79 7.69 13.30
N SER A 119 -7.01 8.02 14.57
CA SER A 119 -8.34 7.98 15.19
C SER A 119 -9.33 8.95 14.54
N GLU A 120 -8.87 10.11 14.06
CA GLU A 120 -9.68 11.06 13.26
C GLU A 120 -10.29 10.42 12.00
N ARG A 121 -9.66 9.33 11.52
CA ARG A 121 -10.05 8.57 10.32
C ARG A 121 -10.67 7.22 10.66
N ASN A 122 -11.05 7.03 11.92
CA ASN A 122 -11.57 5.80 12.50
C ASN A 122 -10.60 4.61 12.29
N ILE A 123 -9.30 4.86 12.39
CA ILE A 123 -8.27 3.82 12.36
C ILE A 123 -7.64 3.77 13.75
N PHE A 124 -7.66 2.60 14.37
CA PHE A 124 -7.14 2.40 15.73
C PHE A 124 -5.90 1.51 15.68
N LEU A 125 -4.76 2.06 16.08
CA LEU A 125 -3.50 1.33 16.17
C LEU A 125 -3.27 0.83 17.59
N HIS A 126 -3.22 -0.48 17.76
CA HIS A 126 -2.96 -1.18 19.00
C HIS A 126 -1.59 -1.85 18.95
N VAL A 127 -0.62 -1.27 19.64
CA VAL A 127 0.74 -1.77 19.76
C VAL A 127 1.33 -1.24 21.06
N ASP A 128 2.04 -2.12 21.78
CA ASP A 128 2.78 -1.78 22.99
C ASP A 128 4.01 -0.92 22.66
N GLU A 129 4.34 0.05 23.50
CA GLU A 129 5.48 0.96 23.27
C GLU A 129 6.82 0.21 23.15
N ASN A 130 7.01 -0.83 23.96
CA ASN A 130 8.21 -1.67 23.89
C ASN A 130 8.34 -2.36 22.52
N LEU A 131 7.22 -2.82 21.97
CA LEU A 131 7.19 -3.47 20.66
C LEU A 131 7.36 -2.46 19.54
N TRP A 132 6.77 -1.27 19.68
CA TRP A 132 6.89 -0.17 18.71
C TRP A 132 8.34 0.22 18.43
N CYS A 133 9.15 0.32 19.49
CA CYS A 133 10.57 0.65 19.41
C CYS A 133 11.48 -0.55 19.10
N GLN A 134 10.92 -1.74 18.89
CA GLN A 134 11.69 -2.96 18.69
C GLN A 134 12.22 -3.07 17.26
N GLN A 135 13.46 -3.56 17.14
CA GLN A 135 14.03 -3.98 15.87
C GLN A 135 13.60 -5.43 15.56
N VAL A 136 13.13 -5.65 14.33
CA VAL A 136 12.71 -6.97 13.83
C VAL A 136 13.62 -7.42 12.69
N HIS A 137 13.75 -8.74 12.49
CA HIS A 137 14.57 -9.31 11.41
C HIS A 137 13.69 -10.08 10.42
N LEU A 138 13.20 -9.37 9.40
CA LEU A 138 12.23 -9.86 8.42
C LEU A 138 12.58 -9.31 7.03
N ASP A 139 11.85 -9.74 6.01
CA ASP A 139 11.88 -9.09 4.69
C ASP A 139 10.94 -7.88 4.72
N GLU A 140 11.52 -6.70 4.96
CA GLU A 140 10.76 -5.45 5.12
C GLU A 140 9.85 -5.18 3.92
N GLY A 141 10.33 -5.42 2.70
CA GLY A 141 9.58 -5.18 1.48
C GLY A 141 8.34 -6.06 1.39
N LYS A 142 8.49 -7.35 1.69
CA LYS A 142 7.36 -8.29 1.68
C LYS A 142 6.36 -8.01 2.80
N ILE A 143 6.81 -7.71 4.01
CA ILE A 143 5.90 -7.38 5.11
C ILE A 143 5.15 -6.07 4.83
N ARG A 144 5.83 -5.06 4.28
CA ARG A 144 5.21 -3.79 3.86
C ARG A 144 4.13 -4.02 2.80
N GLN A 145 4.40 -4.88 1.82
CA GLN A 145 3.41 -5.28 0.81
C GLN A 145 2.19 -5.95 1.44
N VAL A 146 2.41 -6.94 2.33
CA VAL A 146 1.32 -7.61 3.05
C VAL A 146 0.46 -6.60 3.81
N LEU A 147 1.09 -5.71 4.59
CA LEU A 147 0.36 -4.70 5.36
C LEU A 147 -0.41 -3.75 4.45
N ARG A 148 0.20 -3.25 3.38
CA ARG A 148 -0.47 -2.38 2.40
C ARG A 148 -1.69 -3.06 1.79
N ASN A 149 -1.60 -4.34 1.44
CA ASN A 149 -2.70 -5.08 0.83
C ASN A 149 -3.85 -5.27 1.81
N LEU A 150 -3.54 -5.66 3.05
CA LEU A 150 -4.53 -5.78 4.12
C LEU A 150 -5.22 -4.44 4.42
N LEU A 151 -4.46 -3.35 4.56
CA LEU A 151 -5.00 -2.01 4.82
C LEU A 151 -5.83 -1.47 3.65
N THR A 152 -5.41 -1.72 2.42
CA THR A 152 -6.15 -1.31 1.22
C THR A 152 -7.50 -2.03 1.15
N ASN A 153 -7.51 -3.33 1.44
CA ASN A 153 -8.75 -4.10 1.53
C ASN A 153 -9.65 -3.58 2.67
N ALA A 154 -9.08 -3.36 3.86
CA ALA A 154 -9.83 -2.82 4.99
C ALA A 154 -10.43 -1.43 4.68
N LEU A 155 -9.67 -0.51 4.07
CA LEU A 155 -10.18 0.81 3.66
C LEU A 155 -11.30 0.72 2.61
N LYS A 156 -11.21 -0.27 1.72
CA LYS A 156 -12.18 -0.47 0.64
C LYS A 156 -13.50 -1.06 1.14
N TYR A 157 -13.45 -1.99 2.09
CA TYR A 157 -14.61 -2.79 2.52
C TYR A 157 -15.17 -2.40 3.90
N ARG A 158 -14.46 -1.59 4.70
CA ARG A 158 -14.96 -1.10 5.99
C ARG A 158 -16.27 -0.33 5.85
N LYS A 159 -17.07 -0.34 6.92
CA LYS A 159 -18.21 0.57 7.08
C LYS A 159 -17.78 1.85 7.76
N LYS A 160 -17.11 1.74 8.90
CA LYS A 160 -16.66 2.87 9.71
C LYS A 160 -15.23 2.73 10.19
N LEU A 161 -14.85 1.58 10.75
CA LEU A 161 -13.61 1.46 11.53
C LEU A 161 -12.61 0.44 10.95
N ILE A 162 -11.33 0.68 11.23
CA ILE A 162 -10.24 -0.29 11.07
C ILE A 162 -9.49 -0.39 12.40
N GLU A 163 -9.20 -1.60 12.83
CA GLU A 163 -8.30 -1.91 13.94
C GLU A 163 -7.03 -2.54 13.36
N ILE A 164 -5.88 -1.93 13.64
CA ILE A 164 -4.56 -2.48 13.36
C ILE A 164 -3.98 -2.91 14.68
N LYS A 165 -3.67 -4.19 14.85
CA LYS A 165 -3.12 -4.71 16.10
C LYS A 165 -1.83 -5.47 15.84
N ILE A 166 -0.79 -5.09 16.58
CA ILE A 166 0.53 -5.69 16.54
C ILE A 166 0.85 -6.24 17.92
N GLU A 167 1.08 -7.55 17.98
CA GLU A 167 1.39 -8.25 19.21
C GLU A 167 2.61 -9.14 18.99
N SER A 168 3.40 -9.30 20.04
CA SER A 168 4.51 -10.24 20.05
C SER A 168 4.27 -11.27 21.15
N ASN A 169 4.54 -12.52 20.84
CA ASN A 169 4.65 -13.60 21.82
C ASN A 169 6.04 -14.24 21.72
N ASP A 170 6.35 -15.18 22.60
CA ASP A 170 7.68 -15.82 22.68
C ASP A 170 8.18 -16.45 21.37
N LYS A 171 7.29 -16.70 20.39
CA LYS A 171 7.60 -17.42 19.16
C LYS A 171 7.41 -16.61 17.87
N SER A 172 6.66 -15.51 17.93
CA SER A 172 6.20 -14.84 16.71
C SER A 172 5.70 -13.42 16.95
N LEU A 173 5.86 -12.59 15.91
CA LEU A 173 5.18 -11.32 15.77
C LEU A 173 3.87 -11.55 15.00
N SER A 174 2.76 -11.08 15.54
CA SER A 174 1.44 -11.10 14.91
C SER A 174 1.06 -9.69 14.48
N LEU A 175 0.70 -9.55 13.21
CA LEU A 175 0.16 -8.33 12.62
C LEU A 175 -1.25 -8.63 12.14
N SER A 176 -2.24 -7.92 12.64
CA SER A 176 -3.64 -8.09 12.28
C SER A 176 -4.27 -6.78 11.86
N VAL A 177 -5.09 -6.85 10.82
CA VAL A 177 -5.92 -5.74 10.32
C VAL A 177 -7.35 -6.25 10.30
N LYS A 178 -8.24 -5.54 10.98
CA LYS A 178 -9.65 -5.88 11.10
C LYS A 178 -10.49 -4.69 10.70
N ASP A 179 -11.47 -4.90 9.84
CA ASP A 179 -12.49 -3.91 9.47
C ASP A 179 -13.89 -4.35 9.95
N ASP A 180 -14.82 -3.40 9.97
CA ASP A 180 -16.23 -3.63 10.29
C ASP A 180 -17.12 -3.79 9.05
N GLY A 181 -16.55 -4.27 7.95
CA GLY A 181 -17.24 -4.48 6.68
C GLY A 181 -18.32 -5.57 6.70
N ASP A 182 -18.79 -5.96 5.52
CA ASP A 182 -19.76 -7.05 5.36
C ASP A 182 -19.16 -8.44 5.67
N GLY A 183 -17.84 -8.51 5.87
CA GLY A 183 -17.12 -9.75 6.07
C GLY A 183 -17.01 -10.58 4.80
N ILE A 184 -16.47 -11.80 4.95
CA ILE A 184 -16.26 -12.74 3.85
C ILE A 184 -17.04 -14.01 4.18
N PRO A 185 -17.99 -14.45 3.33
CA PRO A 185 -18.67 -15.74 3.50
C PRO A 185 -17.68 -16.90 3.60
N ALA A 186 -17.97 -17.88 4.45
CA ALA A 186 -17.06 -18.98 4.77
C ALA A 186 -16.57 -19.78 3.54
N GLU A 187 -17.42 -19.91 2.52
CA GLU A 187 -17.10 -20.58 1.26
C GLU A 187 -15.98 -19.90 0.45
N TYR A 188 -15.69 -18.63 0.72
CA TYR A 188 -14.65 -17.86 0.03
C TYR A 188 -13.36 -17.74 0.83
N HIS A 189 -13.29 -18.16 2.09
CA HIS A 189 -12.11 -17.97 2.96
C HIS A 189 -10.80 -18.52 2.38
N GLN A 190 -10.86 -19.59 1.60
CA GLN A 190 -9.68 -20.11 0.89
C GLN A 190 -9.47 -19.43 -0.47
N LYS A 191 -10.56 -19.14 -1.19
CA LYS A 191 -10.53 -18.58 -2.55
C LYS A 191 -10.02 -17.15 -2.61
N ILE A 192 -10.19 -16.37 -1.55
CA ILE A 192 -9.70 -14.97 -1.50
C ILE A 192 -8.18 -14.84 -1.63
N PHE A 193 -7.43 -15.91 -1.42
CA PHE A 193 -5.98 -15.95 -1.61
C PHE A 193 -5.57 -16.46 -3.01
N GLU A 194 -6.53 -16.84 -3.86
CA GLU A 194 -6.26 -17.21 -5.26
C GLU A 194 -6.07 -15.96 -6.12
N CYS A 195 -5.06 -16.00 -7.01
CA CYS A 195 -4.81 -14.91 -7.93
C CYS A 195 -6.05 -14.61 -8.79
N TYR A 196 -6.37 -13.33 -8.93
CA TYR A 196 -7.49 -12.80 -9.72
C TYR A 196 -8.90 -13.09 -9.18
N PHE A 197 -9.02 -13.72 -8.00
CA PHE A 197 -10.33 -13.94 -7.39
C PHE A 197 -10.94 -12.63 -6.87
N GLN A 198 -12.22 -12.40 -7.19
CA GLN A 198 -13.02 -11.29 -6.65
C GLN A 198 -14.45 -11.77 -6.39
N MET A 199 -14.98 -11.50 -5.21
CA MET A 199 -16.31 -11.94 -4.80
C MET A 199 -17.44 -11.19 -5.53
N ASP A 200 -17.25 -9.90 -5.81
CA ASP A 200 -18.27 -9.02 -6.40
C ASP A 200 -17.78 -8.40 -7.71
N ALA A 201 -18.20 -8.96 -8.85
CA ALA A 201 -18.02 -8.32 -10.16
C ALA A 201 -18.98 -7.12 -10.37
N GLU A 202 -20.01 -6.97 -9.52
CA GLU A 202 -21.17 -6.10 -9.74
C GLU A 202 -21.24 -4.83 -8.85
N ARG A 203 -20.43 -4.70 -7.79
CA ARG A 203 -20.44 -3.48 -6.95
C ARG A 203 -19.50 -2.40 -7.49
N ASN A 204 -20.09 -1.30 -7.98
CA ASN A 204 -19.43 -0.07 -8.46
C ASN A 204 -18.66 0.67 -7.34
N HIS A 205 -17.53 0.14 -6.90
CA HIS A 205 -16.54 0.94 -6.18
C HIS A 205 -15.52 1.50 -7.18
N CYS A 206 -15.32 2.83 -7.15
CA CYS A 206 -14.45 3.60 -8.05
C CYS A 206 -12.96 3.19 -8.05
N VAL A 207 -12.58 2.17 -7.27
CA VAL A 207 -11.25 1.54 -7.28
C VAL A 207 -11.48 0.04 -7.36
N ARG A 208 -11.52 -0.50 -8.58
CA ARG A 208 -11.43 -1.95 -8.81
C ARG A 208 -10.07 -2.41 -8.29
N GLY A 209 -10.07 -3.32 -7.32
CA GLY A 209 -8.85 -4.07 -7.00
C GLY A 209 -8.57 -5.05 -8.14
N HIS A 210 -7.33 -5.51 -8.29
CA HIS A 210 -6.96 -6.44 -9.35
C HIS A 210 -6.94 -7.91 -8.92
N GLY A 211 -7.25 -8.19 -7.65
CA GLY A 211 -7.22 -9.56 -7.09
C GLY A 211 -5.79 -10.12 -6.98
N LEU A 212 -4.80 -9.25 -6.84
CA LEU A 212 -3.37 -9.58 -6.76
C LEU A 212 -2.73 -9.14 -5.43
N GLY A 213 -3.55 -8.64 -4.50
CA GLY A 213 -3.13 -8.26 -3.16
C GLY A 213 -2.96 -9.46 -2.25
#